data_AF-A0A7M4G2Y9-F1
#
_entry.id   AF-A0A7M4G2Y9-F1
#
_cell.length_a   1.000
_cell.length_b   1.000
_cell.length_c   1.000
_cell.angle_alpha   90.00
_cell.angle_beta   90.00
_cell.angle_gamma   90.00
#
_symmetry.space_group_name_H-M   'P 1'
#
loop_
_entity.id
_entity.type
_entity.pdbx_description
1 polymer ?
#
loop_
_entity_poly.entity_id
_entity_poly.type
_entity_poly.pdbx_seq_one_letter_code
_entity_poly.pdbx_strand_id
1 'polypeptide(L)' 'MVSSERGREDELSLLVAVVDANPIWWGQKFTLSKCLDAVMVMGNSHLFMNRSNRLAVIASHTQERYGNFYE' A
#
# COMPACT_ATOMS: atom_id res chain seq x y z
N MET A 1 5.30 -39.16 -17.24
CA MET A 1 4.56 -37.91 -16.97
C MET A 1 5.21 -37.25 -15.77
N VAL A 2 6.14 -36.32 -15.99
CA VAL A 2 6.56 -35.37 -14.97
C VAL A 2 5.59 -34.20 -15.11
N SER A 3 4.60 -34.12 -14.23
CA SER A 3 3.81 -32.90 -14.11
C SER A 3 4.77 -31.81 -13.68
N SER A 4 4.97 -30.82 -14.55
CA SER A 4 5.85 -29.69 -14.33
C SER A 4 5.38 -28.90 -13.10
N GLU A 5 5.99 -29.13 -11.94
CA GLU A 5 5.79 -28.31 -10.72
C GLU A 5 6.38 -26.89 -10.85
N ARG A 6 6.83 -26.51 -12.05
CA ARG A 6 7.38 -25.21 -12.42
C ARG A 6 6.31 -24.11 -12.57
N GLY A 7 5.20 -24.22 -11.84
CA GLY A 7 3.97 -23.44 -12.08
C GLY A 7 3.63 -22.34 -11.06
N ARG A 8 4.15 -22.42 -9.82
CA ARG A 8 3.78 -21.46 -8.75
C ARG A 8 4.78 -20.32 -8.54
N GLU A 9 6.06 -20.54 -8.80
CA GLU A 9 7.09 -19.52 -8.58
C GLU A 9 7.01 -18.36 -9.61
N ASP A 10 6.41 -18.61 -10.77
CA ASP A 10 6.23 -17.59 -11.81
C ASP A 10 4.81 -16.99 -11.84
N GLU A 11 3.93 -17.38 -10.90
CA GLU A 11 2.60 -16.77 -10.79
C GLU A 11 2.72 -15.36 -10.20
N LEU A 12 2.23 -14.36 -10.94
CA LEU A 12 2.28 -12.96 -10.55
C LEU A 12 1.32 -12.69 -9.39
N SER A 13 1.83 -12.20 -8.26
CA SER A 13 1.00 -11.77 -7.12
C SER A 13 1.13 -10.26 -6.89
N LEU A 14 0.03 -9.54 -7.07
CA LEU A 14 -0.05 -8.10 -6.84
C LEU A 14 -0.68 -7.80 -5.47
N LEU A 15 0.07 -7.14 -4.59
CA LEU A 15 -0.47 -6.55 -3.35
C LEU A 15 -0.77 -5.07 -3.60
N VAL A 16 -2.00 -4.64 -3.29
CA VAL A 16 -2.41 -3.24 -3.34
C VAL A 16 -2.74 -2.76 -1.93
N ALA A 17 -1.92 -1.87 -1.39
CA ALA A 17 -2.13 -1.26 -0.07
C ALA A 17 -2.71 0.14 -0.24
N VAL A 18 -3.96 0.35 0.16
CA VAL A 18 -4.58 1.68 0.22
C VAL A 18 -4.44 2.23 1.63
N VAL A 19 -3.69 3.31 1.78
CA VAL A 19 -3.42 3.96 3.06
C VAL A 19 -4.28 5.21 3.17
N ASP A 20 -5.15 5.28 4.17
CA ASP A 20 -5.84 6.52 4.52
C ASP A 20 -4.79 7.56 4.96
N ALA A 21 -4.70 8.68 4.26
CA ALA A 21 -3.77 9.77 4.53
C ALA A 21 -4.51 11.02 5.00
N ASN A 22 -5.70 10.87 5.60
CA ASN A 22 -6.48 11.99 6.12
C ASN A 22 -5.78 12.68 7.31
N PRO A 23 -5.35 13.94 7.19
CA PRO A 23 -4.64 14.64 8.25
C PRO A 23 -5.49 14.85 9.51
N ILE A 24 -6.82 14.86 9.41
CA ILE A 24 -7.75 15.03 10.55
C ILE A 24 -7.59 13.87 11.55
N TRP A 25 -7.48 12.63 11.05
CA TRP A 25 -7.37 11.43 11.87
C TRP A 25 -5.96 11.25 12.43
N TRP A 26 -4.93 11.47 11.60
CA TRP A 26 -3.54 11.31 12.02
C TRP A 26 -3.03 12.44 12.93
N GLY A 27 -3.73 13.58 13.00
CA GLY A 27 -3.36 14.68 13.89
C GLY A 27 -3.63 14.42 15.38
N GLN A 28 -4.41 13.40 15.75
CA GLN A 28 -4.96 13.31 17.11
C GLN A 28 -4.12 12.48 18.09
N LYS A 29 -3.61 11.28 17.72
CA LYS A 29 -2.88 10.39 18.65
C LYS A 29 -1.87 9.42 18.03
N PHE A 30 -1.77 9.34 16.70
CA PHE A 30 -0.88 8.40 16.02
C PHE A 30 -0.23 9.08 14.82
N THR A 31 1.09 9.01 14.72
CA THR A 31 1.79 9.63 13.58
C THR A 31 1.64 8.74 12.36
N LEU A 32 1.13 9.28 11.25
CA LEU A 32 1.10 8.62 9.94
C LEU A 32 2.44 7.96 9.59
N SER A 33 3.58 8.57 9.97
CA SER A 33 4.93 8.04 9.77
C SER A 33 5.12 6.61 10.32
N LYS A 34 4.69 6.34 11.56
CA LYS A 34 4.78 4.99 12.16
C LYS A 34 3.89 3.97 11.47
N CYS A 35 2.73 4.41 10.96
CA CYS A 35 1.88 3.55 10.16
C CYS A 35 2.57 3.20 8.83
N LEU A 36 3.15 4.20 8.16
CA LEU A 36 3.90 4.01 6.92
C LEU A 36 5.13 3.12 7.11
N ASP A 37 5.84 3.21 8.24
CA ASP A 37 6.95 2.30 8.56
C ASP A 37 6.48 0.83 8.58
N ALA A 38 5.34 0.54 9.21
CA ALA A 38 4.77 -0.80 9.22
C ALA A 38 4.27 -1.24 7.84
N VAL A 39 3.65 -0.34 7.07
CA VAL A 39 3.23 -0.61 5.68
C VAL A 39 4.43 -0.91 4.79
N MET A 40 5.56 -0.23 4.97
CA MET A 40 6.80 -0.53 4.25
C MET A 40 7.34 -1.92 4.59
N VAL A 41 7.38 -2.29 5.88
CA VAL A 41 7.81 -3.65 6.28
C VAL A 41 6.87 -4.72 5.70
N MET A 42 5.56 -4.47 5.70
CA MET A 42 4.56 -5.35 5.10
C MET A 42 4.77 -5.51 3.58
N GLY A 43 4.93 -4.39 2.86
CA GLY A 43 5.18 -4.40 1.42
C GLY A 43 6.50 -5.09 1.05
N ASN A 44 7.56 -4.84 1.82
CA ASN A 44 8.84 -5.52 1.65
C ASN A 44 8.73 -7.03 1.89
N SER A 45 7.95 -7.43 2.90
CA SER A 45 7.71 -8.85 3.19
C SER A 45 6.99 -9.54 2.03
N HIS A 46 6.01 -8.87 1.41
CA HIS A 46 5.35 -9.37 0.19
C HIS A 46 6.35 -9.54 -0.96
N LEU A 47 7.19 -8.54 -1.21
CA LEU A 47 8.21 -8.61 -2.27
C LEU A 47 9.29 -9.68 -2.01
N PHE A 48 9.57 -9.98 -0.74
CA PHE A 48 10.54 -10.99 -0.35
C PHE A 48 10.07 -12.43 -0.61
N MET A 49 8.74 -12.68 -0.60
CA MET A 49 8.19 -14.03 -0.77
C MET A 49 8.41 -14.60 -2.17
N ASN A 50 8.39 -13.76 -3.21
CA ASN A 50 8.60 -14.20 -4.59
C ASN A 50 9.04 -13.02 -5.48
N ARG A 51 10.04 -13.24 -6.35
CA ARG A 51 10.55 -12.27 -7.36
C ARG A 51 9.47 -11.74 -8.32
N SER A 52 8.42 -12.52 -8.51
CA SER A 52 7.28 -12.20 -9.38
C SER A 52 6.25 -11.31 -8.68
N ASN A 53 6.37 -11.12 -7.37
CA ASN A 53 5.47 -10.28 -6.62
C ASN A 53 5.63 -8.81 -7.02
N ARG A 54 4.52 -8.08 -6.98
CA ARG A 54 4.44 -6.66 -7.27
C ARG A 54 3.67 -5.97 -6.16
N LEU A 55 4.00 -4.71 -5.92
CA LEU A 55 3.41 -3.89 -4.88
C LEU A 55 2.94 -2.58 -5.48
N ALA A 56 1.72 -2.17 -5.14
CA ALA A 56 1.21 -0.82 -5.36
C ALA A 56 0.74 -0.24 -4.02
N VAL A 57 1.16 0.98 -3.73
CA VAL A 57 0.73 1.72 -2.53
C VAL A 57 -0.01 2.97 -2.99
N ILE A 58 -1.23 3.17 -2.49
CA ILE A 58 -2.11 4.27 -2.87
C ILE A 58 -2.47 5.06 -1.62
N ALA A 59 -2.18 6.35 -1.61
CA ALA A 59 -2.63 7.24 -0.54
C ALA A 59 -4.04 7.75 -0.85
N SER A 60 -4.97 7.50 0.07
CA SER A 60 -6.31 8.08 0.07
C SER A 60 -6.27 9.37 0.88
N HIS A 61 -6.02 10.49 0.20
CA HIS A 61 -6.00 11.82 0.84
C HIS A 61 -7.34 12.52 0.67
N THR A 62 -7.81 13.23 1.70
CA THR A 62 -8.99 14.09 1.61
C THR A 62 -8.67 15.34 0.80
N GLN A 63 -9.31 15.53 -0.35
CA GLN A 63 -9.23 16.79 -1.08
C GLN A 63 -10.19 17.81 -0.44
N GLU A 64 -9.74 18.49 0.62
CA GLU A 64 -10.49 19.63 1.17
C GLU A 64 -10.42 20.81 0.18
N ARG A 65 -11.54 21.12 -0.48
CA ARG A 65 -11.80 22.43 -1.08
C ARG A 65 -12.49 23.31 -0.04
N TYR A 66 -11.72 23.94 0.84
CA TYR A 66 -12.21 25.08 1.60
C TYR A 66 -11.81 26.37 0.88
N GLY A 67 -12.79 27.06 0.29
CA GLY A 67 -12.68 28.47 -0.15
C GLY A 67 -12.31 28.71 -1.62
N ASN A 68 -13.34 29.00 -2.45
CA ASN A 68 -13.37 30.06 -3.47
C ASN A 68 -14.74 30.06 -4.16
N PHE A 69 -15.80 30.34 -3.39
CA PHE A 69 -17.15 30.65 -3.92
C PHE A 69 -17.58 32.08 -3.55
N TYR A 70 -16.62 32.96 -3.25
CA TYR A 70 -16.83 34.40 -3.08
C TYR A 70 -15.63 35.19 -3.63
N GLU A 71 -15.34 35.04 -4.92
CA GLU A 71 -14.78 36.09 -5.79
C GLU A 71 -15.41 35.95 -7.17
#